data_AF-A0A9D9Q8A0-F1
#
_entry.id   AF-A0A9D9Q8A0-F1
#
_cell.length_a   1.000
_cell.length_b   1.000
_cell.length_c   1.000
_cell.angle_alpha   90.00
_cell.angle_beta   90.00
_cell.angle_gamma   90.00
#
_symmetry.space_group_name_H-M   'P 1'
#
loop_
_entity.id
_entity.type
_entity.pdbx_description
1 polymer ?
#
loop_
_entity_poly.entity_id
_entity_poly.type
_entity_poly.pdbx_seq_one_letter_code
_entity_poly.pdbx_strand_id
1 'polypeptide(L)'
;MMDIGVNEQTPREIVAELDKFIVGQEAAKKSVAIALRNRWRSRKLSLSMQDDVAPKNILMIGSTGVGKTEIARRLAKLVKAPFLKVEAT
;
A
#
# COMPACT_ATOMS: atom_id res chain seq x y z
N MET A 1 12.89 -19.57 -7.80
CA MET A 1 12.16 -18.30 -8.08
C MET A 1 12.30 -17.47 -6.81
N MET A 2 12.98 -16.33 -6.86
CA MET A 2 13.41 -15.62 -5.62
C MET A 2 12.19 -15.31 -4.73
N ASP A 3 12.17 -15.90 -3.53
CA ASP A 3 11.23 -15.54 -2.48
C ASP A 3 11.56 -14.11 -2.02
N ILE A 4 10.95 -13.13 -2.68
CA ILE A 4 10.99 -11.73 -2.22
C ILE A 4 10.27 -11.70 -0.88
N GLY A 5 10.99 -11.32 0.17
CA GLY A 5 10.43 -11.20 1.51
C GLY A 5 9.13 -10.38 1.49
N VAL A 6 8.10 -10.87 2.18
CA VAL A 6 6.85 -10.12 2.37
C VAL A 6 7.22 -8.72 2.86
N ASN A 7 6.78 -7.67 2.16
CA ASN A 7 7.13 -6.24 2.34
C ASN A 7 8.36 -5.70 1.58
N GLU A 8 9.03 -6.47 0.73
CA GLU A 8 10.18 -5.97 -0.04
C GLU A 8 9.86 -5.66 -1.52
N GLN A 9 8.60 -5.85 -1.91
CA GLN A 9 8.13 -5.64 -3.26
C GLN A 9 8.41 -4.22 -3.75
N THR A 10 8.75 -4.12 -5.04
CA THR A 10 8.82 -2.86 -5.76
C THR A 10 7.41 -2.31 -6.02
N PRO A 11 7.27 -0.99 -6.26
CA PRO A 11 5.97 -0.43 -6.61
C PRO A 11 5.30 -1.10 -7.82
N ARG A 12 6.09 -1.56 -8.81
CA ARG A 12 5.57 -2.24 -10.00
C ARG A 12 4.97 -3.60 -9.67
N GLU A 13 5.62 -4.38 -8.81
CA GLU A 13 5.12 -5.69 -8.37
C GLU A 13 3.85 -5.55 -7.52
N ILE A 14 3.79 -4.52 -6.67
CA ILE A 14 2.57 -4.24 -5.88
C ILE A 14 1.41 -3.90 -6.81
N VAL A 15 1.62 -3.04 -7.81
CA VAL A 15 0.58 -2.71 -8.80
C VAL A 15 0.14 -3.94 -9.56
N ALA A 16 1.08 -4.74 -10.07
CA ALA A 16 0.79 -5.97 -10.82
C ALA A 16 -0.01 -7.00 -9.99
N GLU A 17 0.23 -7.08 -8.68
CA GLU A 17 -0.57 -7.92 -7.79
C GLU A 17 -1.98 -7.35 -7.58
N LEU A 18 -2.12 -6.04 -7.42
CA LEU A 18 -3.42 -5.38 -7.29
C LEU A 18 -4.25 -5.49 -8.59
N ASP A 19 -3.60 -5.51 -9.75
CA ASP A 19 -4.25 -5.67 -11.07
C ASP A 19 -5.02 -6.99 -11.20
N LYS A 20 -4.61 -8.04 -10.46
CA LYS A 20 -5.31 -9.34 -10.46
C LYS A 20 -6.70 -9.27 -9.83
N PHE A 21 -6.99 -8.24 -9.04
CA PHE A 21 -8.23 -8.13 -8.25
C PHE A 21 -9.02 -6.84 -8.51
N ILE A 22 -8.35 -5.77 -8.93
CA ILE A 22 -8.95 -4.46 -9.14
C ILE A 22 -8.72 -4.06 -10.59
N VAL A 23 -9.80 -3.81 -11.34
CA VAL A 23 -9.72 -3.33 -12.72
C VAL A 23 -9.59 -1.81 -12.74
N GLY A 24 -8.63 -1.27 -13.51
CA GLY A 24 -8.38 0.17 -13.61
C GLY A 24 -7.83 0.80 -12.32
N GLN A 25 -8.18 2.06 -12.04
CA GLN A 25 -7.72 2.80 -10.84
C GLN A 25 -6.18 2.93 -10.71
N GLU A 26 -5.48 3.09 -11.83
CA GLU A 26 -4.02 3.13 -11.91
C GLU A 26 -3.36 4.12 -10.94
N ALA A 27 -3.92 5.33 -10.83
CA ALA A 27 -3.41 6.36 -9.93
C ALA A 27 -3.49 5.92 -8.45
N ALA A 28 -4.60 5.28 -8.05
CA ALA A 28 -4.79 4.81 -6.68
C ALA A 28 -3.84 3.64 -6.37
N LYS A 29 -3.72 2.67 -7.28
CA LYS A 29 -2.77 1.53 -7.15
C LYS A 29 -1.32 2.02 -7.02
N LYS A 30 -0.91 2.96 -7.88
CA LYS A 30 0.43 3.55 -7.83
C LYS A 30 0.67 4.29 -6.52
N SER A 31 -0.31 5.06 -6.05
CA SER A 31 -0.20 5.80 -4.79
C SER A 31 0.01 4.87 -3.60
N VAL A 32 -0.79 3.80 -3.48
CA VAL A 32 -0.64 2.83 -2.38
C VAL A 32 0.66 2.05 -2.45
N ALA A 33 1.10 1.70 -3.66
CA ALA A 33 2.37 1.01 -3.89
C ALA A 33 3.58 1.84 -3.45
N ILE A 34 3.56 3.16 -3.75
CA ILE A 34 4.62 4.09 -3.32
C ILE A 34 4.62 4.26 -1.80
N ALA A 35 3.46 4.43 -1.18
CA ALA A 35 3.37 4.58 0.28
C ALA A 35 3.94 3.34 1.00
N LEU A 36 3.60 2.14 0.53
CA LEU A 36 4.14 0.91 1.07
C LEU A 36 5.66 0.79 0.86
N ARG A 37 6.16 1.14 -0.33
CA ARG A 37 7.60 1.15 -0.60
C ARG A 37 8.34 2.14 0.29
N ASN A 38 7.75 3.30 0.56
CA ASN A 38 8.32 4.30 1.45
C ASN A 38 8.43 3.77 2.89
N ARG A 39 7.47 2.96 3.36
CA ARG A 39 7.57 2.27 4.66
C ARG A 39 8.69 1.23 4.72
N TRP A 40 9.02 0.58 3.61
CA TRP A 40 10.20 -0.29 3.55
C TRP A 40 11.49 0.53 3.55
N ARG A 41 11.52 1.64 2.79
CA ARG A 41 12.68 2.55 2.74
C ARG A 41 12.98 3.19 4.10
N SER A 42 11.97 3.64 4.83
CA SER A 42 12.16 4.27 6.14
C SER A 42 12.82 3.31 7.13
N ARG A 43 12.43 2.02 7.13
CA ARG A 43 13.04 0.97 7.96
C ARG A 43 14.52 0.70 7.66
N LYS A 44 15.04 1.19 6.53
CA LYS A 44 16.46 1.07 6.15
C LYS A 44 17.31 2.30 6.49
N LEU A 45 16.71 3.36 7.02
CA LEU A 45 17.43 4.55 7.46
C LEU A 45 18.11 4.31 8.82
N SER A 46 19.04 5.18 9.20
CA SER A 46 19.59 5.19 10.56
C SER A 46 18.49 5.54 11.56
N LEU A 47 18.61 5.06 12.81
CA LEU A 47 17.60 5.29 13.86
C LEU A 47 17.26 6.78 14.03
N SER A 48 18.29 7.65 14.06
CA SER A 48 18.12 9.10 14.14
C SER A 48 17.25 9.71 13.03
N MET A 49 17.31 9.14 11.82
CA MET A 49 16.52 9.63 10.68
C MET A 49 15.15 8.96 10.61
N GLN A 50 14.95 7.80 11.24
CA GLN A 50 13.65 7.12 11.24
C GLN A 50 12.60 7.91 12.01
N ASP A 51 13.00 8.52 13.12
CA ASP A 51 12.11 9.30 13.99
C ASP A 51 11.52 10.53 13.29
N ASP A 52 12.25 11.10 12.33
CA ASP A 52 11.81 12.26 11.53
C ASP A 52 10.90 11.87 10.34
N VAL A 53 10.72 10.59 10.04
CA VAL A 53 9.99 10.12 8.85
C VAL A 53 8.58 9.66 9.20
N ALA A 54 7.63 10.59 9.03
CA ALA A 54 6.21 10.29 9.19
C ALA A 54 5.66 9.36 8.08
N PRO A 55 4.72 8.44 8.41
CA PRO A 55 4.01 7.63 7.42
C PRO A 55 3.29 8.48 6.36
N LYS A 56 3.32 8.01 5.11
CA LYS A 56 2.58 8.65 4.01
C LYS A 56 1.16 8.12 3.95
N ASN A 57 0.27 8.71 4.75
CA ASN A 57 -1.15 8.39 4.76
C ASN A 57 -1.82 8.76 3.42
N ILE A 58 -2.88 8.05 3.06
CA ILE A 58 -3.55 8.18 1.75
C ILE A 58 -5.01 8.56 1.95
N LEU A 59 -5.45 9.61 1.28
CA LEU A 59 -6.85 9.97 1.13
C LEU A 59 -7.32 9.53 -0.25
N MET A 60 -8.29 8.60 -0.31
CA MET A 60 -8.89 8.15 -1.57
C MET A 60 -10.21 8.88 -1.81
N ILE A 61 -10.30 9.65 -2.91
CA ILE A 61 -11.50 10.39 -3.30
C ILE A 61 -12.14 9.72 -4.52
N GLY A 62 -13.45 9.48 -4.47
CA GLY A 62 -14.22 8.90 -5.57
C GLY A 62 -15.60 8.41 -5.15
N SER A 63 -16.48 8.10 -6.10
CA SER A 63 -17.83 7.57 -5.86
C SER A 63 -17.84 6.20 -5.18
N THR A 64 -18.99 5.75 -4.70
CA THR A 64 -19.15 4.41 -4.13
C THR A 64 -18.94 3.32 -5.20
N GLY A 65 -18.52 2.12 -4.79
CA GLY A 65 -18.34 0.98 -5.71
C GLY A 65 -17.08 0.97 -6.57
N VAL A 66 -16.32 2.08 -6.68
CA VAL A 66 -15.12 2.16 -7.56
C VAL A 66 -13.88 1.40 -7.07
N GLY A 67 -13.95 0.71 -5.93
CA GLY A 67 -12.85 -0.14 -5.43
C GLY A 67 -11.93 0.45 -4.36
N LYS A 68 -12.24 1.64 -3.80
CA LYS A 68 -11.41 2.27 -2.74
C LYS A 68 -11.09 1.31 -1.58
N THR A 69 -12.12 0.71 -1.00
CA THR A 69 -11.98 -0.24 0.12
C THR A 69 -11.27 -1.53 -0.31
N GLU A 70 -11.49 -1.99 -1.54
CA GLU A 70 -10.88 -3.23 -2.04
C GLU A 70 -9.38 -3.06 -2.26
N ILE A 71 -8.94 -1.90 -2.76
CA ILE A 71 -7.51 -1.56 -2.87
C ILE A 71 -6.84 -1.67 -1.49
N ALA A 72 -7.39 -1.02 -0.46
CA ALA A 72 -6.82 -1.06 0.89
C ALA A 72 -6.81 -2.49 1.48
N ARG A 73 -7.91 -3.23 1.31
CA ARG A 73 -8.06 -4.61 1.78
C ARG A 73 -7.07 -5.56 1.11
N ARG A 74 -6.91 -5.48 -0.22
CA ARG A 74 -5.98 -6.32 -0.99
C ARG A 74 -4.54 -5.99 -0.68
N LEU A 75 -4.21 -4.71 -0.56
CA LEU A 75 -2.89 -4.26 -0.15
C LEU A 75 -2.49 -4.87 1.20
N ALA A 76 -3.38 -4.81 2.21
CA ALA A 76 -3.10 -5.38 3.53
C ALA A 76 -2.89 -6.90 3.47
N LYS A 77 -3.70 -7.63 2.68
CA LYS A 77 -3.49 -9.07 2.45
C LYS A 77 -2.14 -9.37 1.80
N LEU A 78 -1.76 -8.61 0.77
CA LEU A 78 -0.49 -8.76 0.06
C LEU A 78 0.72 -8.66 1.02
N VAL A 79 0.67 -7.72 1.96
CA VAL A 79 1.76 -7.51 2.91
C VAL A 79 1.61 -8.23 4.24
N LYS A 80 0.56 -9.06 4.37
CA LYS A 80 0.19 -9.73 5.63
C LYS A 80 0.07 -8.75 6.80
N ALA A 81 -0.50 -7.57 6.56
CA ALA A 81 -0.73 -6.56 7.57
C ALA A 81 -2.14 -6.70 8.19
N PRO A 82 -2.31 -6.40 9.49
CA PRO A 82 -3.63 -6.24 10.09
C PRO A 82 -4.44 -5.17 9.35
N PHE A 83 -5.73 -5.43 9.11
CA PHE A 83 -6.63 -4.51 8.40
C PHE A 83 -7.94 -4.35 9.15
N LEU A 84 -8.33 -3.10 9.41
CA LEU A 84 -9.59 -2.72 10.02
C LEU A 84 -10.27 -1.66 9.15
N LYS A 85 -11.58 -1.81 8.93
CA LYS A 85 -12.43 -0.79 8.30
C LYS A 85 -13.34 -0.23 9.39
N VAL A 86 -13.30 1.09 9.58
CA VAL A 86 -14.25 1.84 10.42
C VAL A 86 -15.02 2.84 9.55
N GLU A 87 -16.21 3.20 9.98
CA GLU A 87 -17.00 4.28 9.38
C GLU A 87 -16.88 5.50 10.28
N ALA A 88 -16.53 6.66 9.69
CA ALA A 88 -16.42 7.90 10.44
C ALA A 88 -17.84 8.35 10.83
N THR A 89 -18.09 8.49 12.12
CA THR A 89 -19.32 9.04 12.70
C THR A 89 -19.14 10.50 13.07
#